data_AF-A0A1Z7ZD79-F1
#
_entry.id   AF-A0A1Z7ZD79-F1
#
_cell.length_a   1.000
_cell.length_b   1.000
_cell.length_c   1.000
_cell.angle_alpha   90.00
_cell.angle_beta   90.00
_cell.angle_gamma   90.00
#
_symmetry.space_group_name_H-M   'P 1'
#
loop_
_entity.id
_entity.type
_entity.pdbx_description
1 polymer ?
#
loop_
_entity_poly.entity_id
_entity_poly.type
_entity_poly.pdbx_seq_one_letter_code
_entity_poly.pdbx_strand_id
1 'polypeptide(L)'
;MKKDKVKVIDEEMNDEKIRRFLTLKPYGEESVDFYVLTKAYRGLPIEYFATFLEMFLADGRDINAKNAQDQSFVSFIEGNSNFLEFVELLKSKGAQ
;
A
#
# COMPACT_ATOMS: atom_id res chain seq x y z
N MET A 1 -30.45 25.15 17.09
CA MET A 1 -30.00 24.12 18.06
C MET A 1 -29.36 22.98 17.29
N LYS A 2 -28.14 22.63 17.70
CA LYS A 2 -27.44 21.33 17.53
C LYS A 2 -27.42 20.73 16.11
N LYS A 3 -26.47 21.20 15.29
CA LYS A 3 -25.80 20.30 14.34
C LYS A 3 -25.05 19.30 15.20
N ASP A 4 -25.65 18.14 15.42
CA ASP A 4 -24.99 17.06 16.11
C ASP A 4 -23.72 16.75 15.33
N LYS A 5 -22.60 17.10 15.98
CA LYS A 5 -21.26 16.76 15.54
C LYS A 5 -21.22 15.25 15.54
N VAL A 6 -21.48 14.68 14.37
CA VAL A 6 -21.14 13.31 14.09
C VAL A 6 -19.66 13.19 14.40
N LYS A 7 -19.35 12.43 15.45
CA LYS A 7 -17.98 12.01 15.73
C LYS A 7 -17.62 10.98 14.65
N VAL A 8 -17.43 11.42 13.41
CA VAL A 8 -16.92 10.59 12.30
C VAL A 8 -15.41 10.68 12.34
N ILE A 9 -14.76 9.91 13.22
CA ILE A 9 -13.30 9.77 13.14
C ILE A 9 -12.90 8.29 12.99
N ASP A 10 -13.80 7.34 13.26
CA ASP A 10 -13.49 5.90 13.15
C ASP A 10 -14.13 5.16 11.94
N GLU A 11 -15.02 5.78 11.15
CA GLU A 11 -15.75 5.09 10.04
C GLU A 11 -15.07 5.17 8.66
N GLU A 12 -13.83 5.66 8.57
CA GLU A 12 -13.41 6.32 7.33
C GLU A 12 -12.26 5.62 6.58
N MET A 13 -11.90 4.37 6.86
CA MET A 13 -11.01 3.59 5.99
C MET A 13 -11.85 2.70 5.07
N ASN A 14 -12.17 3.20 3.87
CA ASN A 14 -12.98 2.52 2.87
C ASN A 14 -12.19 2.29 1.57
N ASP A 15 -12.75 1.49 0.66
CA ASP A 15 -12.19 1.23 -0.67
C ASP A 15 -11.81 2.51 -1.43
N GLU A 16 -12.55 3.60 -1.26
CA GLU A 16 -12.25 4.88 -1.91
C GLU A 16 -10.94 5.47 -1.42
N LYS A 17 -10.67 5.44 -0.10
CA LYS A 17 -9.39 5.87 0.45
C LYS A 17 -8.25 4.96 0.01
N ILE A 18 -8.48 3.65 -0.07
CA ILE A 18 -7.49 2.71 -0.59
C ILE A 18 -7.15 3.03 -2.06
N ARG A 19 -8.17 3.27 -2.90
CA ARG A 19 -7.98 3.66 -4.31
C ARG A 19 -7.20 4.96 -4.47
N ARG A 20 -7.30 5.91 -3.53
CA ARG A 20 -6.49 7.14 -3.58
C ARG A 20 -4.99 6.84 -3.59
N PHE A 21 -4.52 5.78 -2.94
CA PHE A 21 -3.11 5.40 -3.00
C PHE A 21 -2.68 5.03 -4.42
N LEU A 22 -3.53 4.35 -5.19
CA LEU A 22 -3.25 3.99 -6.59
C LEU A 22 -3.09 5.24 -7.48
N THR A 23 -3.68 6.37 -7.11
CA THR A 23 -3.55 7.63 -7.87
C THR A 23 -2.24 8.36 -7.62
N LEU A 24 -1.46 7.95 -6.61
CA LEU A 24 -0.24 8.61 -6.22
C LEU A 24 0.86 8.41 -7.27
N LYS A 25 1.74 9.42 -7.39
CA LYS A 25 2.88 9.40 -8.31
C LYS A 25 4.12 9.96 -7.61
N PRO A 26 5.30 9.36 -7.84
CA PRO A 26 6.56 9.91 -7.36
C PRO A 26 6.88 11.23 -8.07
N TYR A 27 7.66 12.08 -7.41
CA TYR A 27 8.31 13.22 -8.06
C TYR A 27 9.68 12.75 -8.56
N GLY A 28 9.74 12.24 -9.79
CA GLY A 28 11.00 11.80 -10.42
C GLY A 28 10.86 10.54 -11.26
N GLU A 29 11.98 9.84 -11.43
CA GLU A 29 12.09 8.62 -12.25
C GLU A 29 11.91 7.33 -11.43
N GLU A 30 11.51 7.44 -10.16
CA GLU A 30 11.20 6.26 -9.35
C GLU A 30 10.00 5.51 -9.94
N SER A 31 10.00 4.18 -9.81
CA SER A 31 8.85 3.36 -10.21
C SER A 31 7.59 3.81 -9.47
N VAL A 32 6.55 4.13 -10.24
CA VAL A 32 5.23 4.51 -9.70
C VAL A 32 4.70 3.42 -8.78
N ASP A 33 4.89 2.16 -9.17
CA ASP A 33 4.40 1.00 -8.44
C ASP A 33 5.13 0.82 -7.11
N PHE A 34 6.46 0.95 -7.10
CA PHE A 34 7.25 0.93 -5.87
C PHE A 34 6.87 2.07 -4.92
N TYR A 35 6.69 3.27 -5.47
CA TYR A 35 6.28 4.45 -4.71
C TYR A 35 4.91 4.24 -4.07
N VAL A 36 3.93 3.77 -4.84
CA VAL A 36 2.57 3.52 -4.37
C VAL A 36 2.54 2.42 -3.31
N LEU A 37 3.27 1.32 -3.50
CA LEU A 37 3.44 0.26 -2.49
C LEU A 37 3.99 0.83 -1.18
N THR A 38 5.02 1.66 -1.26
CA THR A 38 5.63 2.32 -0.09
C THR A 38 4.63 3.22 0.65
N LYS A 39 3.81 3.97 -0.09
CA LYS A 39 2.79 4.84 0.52
C LYS A 39 1.68 4.05 1.17
N ALA A 40 1.16 3.03 0.50
CA ALA A 40 0.13 2.14 1.03
C ALA A 40 0.60 1.43 2.29
N TYR A 41 1.80 0.84 2.26
CA TYR A 41 2.40 0.15 3.39
C TYR A 41 2.58 1.04 4.64
N ARG A 42 2.96 2.31 4.45
CA ARG A 42 3.13 3.26 5.57
C ARG A 42 1.82 3.91 6.03
N GLY A 43 0.76 3.83 5.23
CA GLY A 43 -0.50 4.53 5.44
C GLY A 43 -1.69 3.63 5.76
N LEU A 44 -1.58 2.32 5.52
CA LEU A 44 -2.65 1.35 5.70
C LEU A 44 -2.29 0.30 6.76
N PRO A 45 -3.24 -0.04 7.65
CA PRO A 45 -3.16 -1.27 8.44
C PRO A 45 -3.12 -2.50 7.52
N ILE A 46 -2.57 -3.62 8.01
CA ILE A 46 -2.41 -4.86 7.25
C ILE A 46 -3.71 -5.36 6.61
N GLU A 47 -4.84 -5.25 7.32
CA GLU A 47 -6.17 -5.65 6.84
C GLU A 47 -6.58 -4.91 5.56
N TYR A 48 -6.34 -3.59 5.52
CA TYR A 48 -6.63 -2.75 4.36
C TYR A 48 -5.54 -2.84 3.30
N PHE A 49 -4.31 -3.15 3.70
CA PHE A 49 -3.21 -3.39 2.77
C PHE A 49 -3.46 -4.63 1.91
N ALA A 50 -4.07 -5.69 2.44
CA ALA A 50 -4.50 -6.85 1.65
C ALA A 50 -5.50 -6.45 0.56
N THR A 51 -6.50 -5.66 0.93
CA THR A 51 -7.50 -5.11 0.00
C THR A 51 -6.84 -4.21 -1.06
N PHE A 52 -5.88 -3.38 -0.64
CA PHE A 52 -5.08 -2.55 -1.54
C PHE A 52 -4.33 -3.39 -2.58
N LEU A 53 -3.66 -4.48 -2.17
CA LEU A 53 -2.90 -5.33 -3.09
C LEU A 53 -3.80 -5.99 -4.14
N GLU A 54 -5.03 -6.35 -3.78
CA GLU A 54 -6.00 -6.89 -4.73
C GLU A 54 -6.38 -5.85 -5.78
N MET A 55 -6.65 -4.61 -5.38
CA MET A 55 -6.92 -3.52 -6.31
C MET A 55 -5.69 -3.16 -7.16
N PHE A 56 -4.50 -3.18 -6.55
CA PHE A 56 -3.24 -2.88 -7.21
C PHE A 56 -2.95 -3.87 -8.34
N LEU A 57 -3.08 -5.18 -8.06
CA LEU A 57 -2.90 -6.24 -9.06
C LEU A 57 -4.02 -6.21 -10.12
N ALA A 58 -5.26 -5.92 -9.73
CA ALA A 58 -6.38 -5.77 -10.67
C ALA A 58 -6.19 -4.58 -11.63
N ASP A 59 -5.46 -3.54 -11.22
CA ASP A 59 -5.06 -2.40 -12.07
C ASP A 59 -3.89 -2.73 -13.01
N GLY A 60 -3.40 -3.97 -13.00
CA GLY A 60 -2.31 -4.45 -13.87
C GLY A 60 -0.92 -3.96 -13.45
N ARG A 61 -0.76 -3.56 -12.19
CA ARG A 61 0.49 -3.03 -11.64
C ARG A 61 1.46 -4.12 -11.23
N ASP A 62 2.74 -3.77 -11.21
CA ASP A 62 3.81 -4.70 -10.88
C ASP A 62 4.12 -4.72 -9.38
N ILE A 63 3.77 -5.83 -8.72
CA ILE A 63 4.08 -6.03 -7.29
C ILE A 63 5.58 -6.25 -7.04
N ASN A 64 6.32 -6.63 -8.08
CA ASN A 64 7.77 -6.80 -8.08
C ASN A 64 8.50 -5.53 -8.54
N ALA A 65 7.79 -4.40 -8.63
CA ALA A 65 8.39 -3.12 -8.93
C ALA A 65 9.60 -2.84 -8.03
N LYS A 66 10.63 -2.26 -8.65
CA LYS A 66 11.90 -1.99 -7.99
C LYS A 66 12.11 -0.50 -7.76
N ASN A 67 12.88 -0.18 -6.72
CA ASN A 67 13.32 1.19 -6.46
C ASN A 67 14.49 1.59 -7.38
N ALA A 68 14.99 2.83 -7.19
CA ALA A 68 16.15 3.35 -7.91
C ALA A 68 17.47 2.56 -7.67
N GLN A 69 17.50 1.68 -6.67
CA GLN A 69 18.62 0.80 -6.35
C GLN A 69 18.41 -0.64 -6.87
N ASP A 70 17.41 -0.85 -7.73
CA ASP A 70 17.05 -2.16 -8.29
C ASP A 70 16.62 -3.20 -7.22
N GLN A 71 16.14 -2.74 -6.07
CA GLN A 71 15.62 -3.60 -4.99
C GLN A 71 14.10 -3.72 -5.08
N SER A 72 13.58 -4.94 -4.93
CA SER A 72 12.13 -5.18 -4.85
C SER A 72 11.55 -4.64 -3.53
N PHE A 73 10.23 -4.44 -3.51
CA PHE A 73 9.56 -3.97 -2.31
C PHE A 73 9.70 -4.94 -1.12
N VAL A 74 9.64 -6.26 -1.37
CA VAL A 74 9.86 -7.29 -0.35
C VAL A 74 11.28 -7.15 0.22
N SER A 75 12.30 -7.10 -0.64
CA SER A 75 13.69 -6.92 -0.21
C SER A 75 13.90 -5.65 0.60
N PHE A 76 13.16 -4.58 0.29
CA PHE A 76 13.23 -3.30 0.99
C PHE A 76 12.68 -3.38 2.43
N ILE A 77 11.64 -4.20 2.69
CA ILE A 77 10.99 -4.28 4.02
C ILE A 77 11.36 -5.53 4.83
N GLU A 78 11.93 -6.57 4.21
CA GLU A 78 12.24 -7.87 4.83
C GLU A 78 13.26 -7.77 5.98
N GLY A 79 14.00 -6.66 6.08
CA GLY A 79 14.98 -6.41 7.15
C GLY A 79 14.42 -6.12 8.55
N ASN A 80 13.08 -6.06 8.74
CA ASN A 80 12.48 -5.77 10.04
C ASN A 80 11.42 -6.82 10.44
N SER A 81 11.59 -7.44 11.60
CA SER A 81 10.66 -8.45 12.14
C SER A 81 9.25 -7.91 12.41
N ASN A 82 9.10 -6.59 12.58
CA ASN A 82 7.79 -5.94 12.74
C ASN A 82 6.92 -5.96 11.48
N PHE A 83 7.46 -6.41 10.34
CA PHE A 83 6.78 -6.37 9.05
C PHE A 83 6.60 -7.75 8.43
N LEU A 84 6.78 -8.81 9.22
CA LEU A 84 6.65 -10.19 8.77
C LEU A 84 5.28 -10.44 8.10
N GLU A 85 4.19 -9.96 8.70
CA GLU A 85 2.83 -10.11 8.16
C GLU A 85 2.65 -9.45 6.79
N PHE A 86 3.26 -8.28 6.57
CA PHE A 86 3.25 -7.61 5.28
C PHE A 86 4.07 -8.37 4.24
N VAL A 87 5.24 -8.88 4.63
CA VAL A 87 6.11 -9.68 3.76
C VAL A 87 5.43 -10.98 3.33
N GLU A 88 4.81 -11.70 4.28
CA GLU A 88 4.07 -12.93 4.00
C GLU A 88 2.89 -12.68 3.06
N LEU A 89 2.15 -11.60 3.30
CA LEU A 89 1.04 -11.21 2.43
C LEU A 89 1.52 -10.86 1.01
N LEU A 90 2.59 -10.08 0.87
CA LEU A 90 3.18 -9.76 -0.44
C LEU A 90 3.65 -11.03 -1.17
N LYS A 91 4.36 -11.93 -0.48
CA LYS A 91 4.81 -13.22 -1.03
C LYS A 91 3.63 -14.09 -1.45
N SER A 92 2.55 -14.12 -0.67
CA SER A 92 1.32 -14.85 -1.01
C SER A 92 0.66 -14.36 -2.32
N LYS A 93 0.90 -13.09 -2.68
CA LYS A 93 0.41 -12.45 -3.91
C LYS A 93 1.45 -12.47 -5.05
N GLY A 94 2.58 -13.17 -4.86
CA GLY A 94 3.62 -13.39 -5.88
C GLY A 94 4.78 -12.40 -5.88
N ALA A 95 4.93 -11.58 -4.82
CA ALA A 95 6.08 -10.71 -4.67
C ALA A 95 7.36 -11.48 -4.28
N GLN A 96 8.52 -11.07 -4.81
CA GLN A 96 9.82 -11.72 -4.62
C GLN A 96 10.92 -10.73 -4.22
#